data_AF-A0A814DUL2-F1
#
_entry.id   AF-A0A814DUL2-F1
#
_cell.length_a   1.000
_cell.length_b   1.000
_cell.length_c   1.000
_cell.angle_alpha   90.00
_cell.angle_beta   90.00
_cell.angle_gamma   90.00
#
_symmetry.space_group_name_H-M   'P 1'
#
loop_
_entity.id
_entity.type
_entity.pdbx_description
1 polymer ?
#
loop_
_entity_poly.entity_id
_entity_poly.type
_entity_poly.pdbx_seq_one_letter_code
_entity_poly.pdbx_strand_id
1 'polypeptide(L)'
;MLFKFIILFVTVNLLVELGNARKISHPTTDGKPTKLHKSVNFDEDETRRPIDCAAIYRKQERDGSDITSGVYTIYPENSKSFKVFCDMETDGGGWTFIQRRGEFKPQEDFYRKWKDYKEGFGDGRGEFWLGNDRIYTLTNQDKYDLRFDFEDYGGAKRFAVYSGFRIGDESTDYRMTFDAFIKGDAGDSLAGHT
;
A
#
# COMPACT_ATOMS: atom_id res chain seq x y z
N MET A 1 13.13 -11.10 20.70
CA MET A 1 13.38 -11.82 19.45
C MET A 1 13.95 -10.80 18.47
N LEU A 2 15.20 -10.93 18.02
CA LEU A 2 15.76 -10.03 17.00
C LEU A 2 15.36 -10.57 15.62
N PHE A 3 14.62 -9.79 14.85
CA PHE A 3 14.21 -10.15 13.50
C PHE A 3 15.29 -9.75 12.48
N LYS A 4 15.55 -10.64 11.53
CA LYS A 4 16.47 -10.50 10.38
C LYS A 4 15.89 -9.57 9.32
N PHE A 5 14.57 -9.56 9.16
CA PHE A 5 13.83 -8.64 8.29
C PHE A 5 12.62 -8.06 9.03
N ILE A 6 12.35 -6.78 8.82
CA ILE A 6 11.07 -6.14 9.13
C ILE A 6 10.69 -5.38 7.88
N ILE A 7 9.62 -5.81 7.22
CA ILE A 7 9.09 -5.12 6.06
C ILE A 7 7.72 -4.58 6.43
N LEU A 8 7.55 -3.29 6.24
CA LEU A 8 6.32 -2.58 6.53
C LEU A 8 5.67 -2.18 5.21
N PHE A 9 4.46 -2.67 5.00
CA PHE A 9 3.71 -2.49 3.77
C PHE A 9 2.40 -1.77 4.06
N VAL A 10 1.94 -0.97 3.11
CA VAL A 10 0.57 -0.46 3.09
C VAL A 10 -0.12 -0.81 1.77
N THR A 11 -1.39 -1.21 1.82
CA THR A 11 -2.24 -1.44 0.63
C THR A 11 -3.66 -0.92 0.86
N VAL A 12 -4.38 -0.57 -0.21
CA VAL A 12 -5.78 -0.12 -0.09
C VAL A 12 -6.70 -1.33 0.13
N ASN A 13 -7.52 -1.28 1.17
CA ASN A 13 -8.48 -2.35 1.48
C ASN A 13 -9.71 -2.28 0.55
N LEU A 14 -9.91 -3.32 -0.28
CA LEU A 14 -10.99 -3.35 -1.29
C LEU A 14 -12.25 -4.13 -0.85
N LEU A 15 -12.43 -4.46 0.43
CA LEU A 15 -13.62 -5.22 0.90
C LEU A 15 -14.93 -4.42 0.97
N VAL A 16 -15.14 -3.40 0.12
CA VAL A 16 -16.41 -2.65 0.04
C VAL A 16 -17.10 -2.72 -1.34
N GLU A 17 -16.50 -3.27 -2.40
CA GLU A 17 -17.14 -3.20 -3.75
C GLU A 17 -17.55 -4.52 -4.42
N LEU A 18 -17.36 -5.69 -3.80
CA LEU A 18 -17.80 -6.96 -4.41
C LEU A 18 -19.25 -7.38 -4.04
N GLY A 19 -20.06 -6.45 -3.52
CA GLY A 19 -21.40 -6.75 -3.00
C GLY A 19 -22.57 -6.69 -3.99
N ASN A 20 -22.39 -6.30 -5.26
CA ASN A 20 -23.57 -5.99 -6.10
C ASN A 20 -23.50 -6.36 -7.60
N ALA A 21 -22.78 -7.43 -7.97
CA ALA A 21 -22.92 -8.00 -9.30
C ALA A 21 -24.17 -8.92 -9.37
N ARG A 22 -25.36 -8.34 -9.58
CA ARG A 22 -26.56 -9.11 -9.96
C ARG A 22 -26.35 -9.75 -11.33
N LYS A 23 -26.45 -11.08 -11.41
CA LYS A 23 -26.63 -11.84 -12.67
C LYS A 23 -27.88 -11.31 -13.39
N ILE A 24 -27.72 -10.79 -14.61
CA ILE A 24 -28.85 -10.46 -15.48
C ILE A 24 -28.96 -11.54 -16.55
N SER A 25 -29.94 -12.43 -16.38
CA SER A 25 -30.49 -13.27 -17.43
C SER A 25 -31.09 -12.42 -18.54
N HIS A 26 -30.80 -12.73 -19.81
CA HIS A 26 -31.41 -12.07 -20.97
C HIS A 26 -32.84 -12.57 -21.22
N PRO A 27 -33.78 -11.65 -21.51
CA PRO A 27 -34.81 -11.89 -22.50
C PRO A 27 -34.82 -10.83 -23.61
N THR A 28 -35.30 -11.27 -24.78
CA THR A 28 -35.34 -10.62 -26.09
C THR A 28 -36.51 -9.64 -26.28
N THR A 29 -36.34 -8.81 -27.32
CA THR A 29 -37.31 -8.03 -28.15
C THR A 29 -37.64 -6.55 -27.81
N ASP A 30 -37.24 -5.72 -28.79
CA ASP A 30 -37.90 -4.55 -29.41
C ASP A 30 -38.31 -3.29 -28.62
N GLY A 31 -37.69 -2.15 -29.00
CA GLY A 31 -38.39 -0.87 -29.10
C GLY A 31 -37.73 0.40 -28.49
N LYS A 32 -37.05 1.18 -29.37
CA LYS A 32 -36.85 2.66 -29.36
C LYS A 32 -35.94 3.30 -28.26
N PRO A 33 -35.00 4.20 -28.63
CA PRO A 33 -33.98 4.68 -27.72
C PRO A 33 -34.49 5.82 -26.82
N THR A 34 -34.45 5.61 -25.51
CA THR A 34 -34.53 6.68 -24.51
C THR A 34 -33.12 7.10 -24.14
N LYS A 35 -32.78 8.38 -24.35
CA LYS A 35 -31.47 8.94 -23.99
C LYS A 35 -31.38 9.17 -22.48
N LEU A 36 -30.19 8.85 -21.98
CA LEU A 36 -29.45 9.43 -20.86
C LEU A 36 -29.64 8.82 -19.47
N HIS A 37 -28.87 7.75 -19.22
CA HIS A 37 -28.00 7.71 -18.06
C HIS A 37 -26.56 7.73 -18.57
N LYS A 38 -25.74 8.60 -17.97
CA LYS A 38 -24.34 8.88 -18.35
C LYS A 38 -23.59 7.57 -18.63
N SER A 39 -22.99 7.49 -19.82
CA SER A 39 -21.83 6.64 -20.04
C SER A 39 -20.80 7.00 -18.99
N VAL A 40 -20.41 6.05 -18.15
CA VAL A 40 -19.13 6.15 -17.45
C VAL A 40 -18.10 6.26 -18.57
N ASN A 41 -17.45 7.42 -18.70
CA ASN A 41 -16.35 7.58 -19.63
C ASN A 41 -15.19 6.76 -19.06
N PHE A 42 -15.00 5.56 -19.59
CA PHE A 42 -13.87 4.69 -19.26
C PHE A 42 -12.50 5.29 -19.67
N ASP A 43 -12.51 6.41 -20.40
CA ASP A 43 -11.31 7.10 -20.90
C ASP A 43 -10.56 7.91 -19.82
N GLU A 44 -11.18 8.26 -18.69
CA GLU A 44 -10.48 8.99 -17.60
C GLU A 44 -9.58 8.08 -16.75
N ASP A 45 -9.86 6.78 -16.69
CA ASP A 45 -9.14 5.84 -15.82
C ASP A 45 -7.78 5.40 -16.40
N GLU A 46 -7.61 5.40 -17.73
CA GLU A 46 -6.32 5.07 -18.37
C GLU A 46 -5.26 6.18 -18.23
N THR A 47 -5.70 7.44 -18.05
CA THR A 47 -4.81 8.60 -17.98
C THR A 47 -4.43 8.98 -16.56
N ARG A 48 -5.12 8.46 -15.55
CA ARG A 48 -4.84 8.78 -14.16
C ARG A 48 -3.54 8.10 -13.73
N ARG A 49 -2.59 8.92 -13.29
CA ARG A 49 -1.29 8.44 -12.82
C ARG A 49 -1.48 7.60 -11.55
N PRO A 50 -0.71 6.51 -11.36
CA PRO A 50 -0.93 5.61 -10.24
C PRO A 50 -0.61 6.30 -8.92
N ILE A 51 -1.55 6.30 -7.98
CA ILE A 51 -1.41 6.97 -6.68
C ILE A 51 -0.67 6.12 -5.64
N ASP A 52 -0.56 4.82 -5.87
CA ASP A 52 0.10 3.83 -5.03
C ASP A 52 0.42 2.55 -5.83
N CYS A 53 1.00 1.54 -5.18
CA CYS A 53 1.30 0.25 -5.80
C CYS A 53 0.06 -0.58 -6.16
N ALA A 54 -1.06 -0.40 -5.45
CA ALA A 54 -2.29 -1.11 -5.76
C ALA A 54 -2.89 -0.62 -7.08
N ALA A 55 -2.81 0.68 -7.38
CA ALA A 55 -3.17 1.25 -8.67
C ALA A 55 -2.28 0.72 -9.81
N ILE A 56 -0.98 0.54 -9.56
CA ILE A 56 -0.05 -0.04 -10.53
C ILE A 56 -0.40 -1.50 -10.80
N TYR A 57 -0.59 -2.29 -9.75
CA TYR A 57 -0.94 -3.71 -9.83
C TYR A 57 -2.21 -3.92 -10.68
N ARG A 58 -3.29 -3.21 -10.34
CA ARG A 58 -4.57 -3.28 -11.07
C ARG A 58 -4.43 -2.87 -12.54
N LYS A 59 -3.58 -1.88 -12.83
CA LYS A 59 -3.31 -1.47 -14.20
C LYS A 59 -2.63 -2.59 -14.98
N GLN A 60 -1.58 -3.19 -14.42
CA GLN A 60 -0.85 -4.30 -15.04
C GLN A 60 -1.75 -5.52 -15.25
N GLU A 61 -2.61 -5.85 -14.28
CA GLU A 61 -3.61 -6.91 -14.44
C GLU A 61 -4.57 -6.64 -15.60
N ARG A 62 -5.03 -5.39 -15.73
CA ARG A 62 -6.02 -4.99 -16.74
C ARG A 62 -5.45 -4.98 -18.15
N ASP A 63 -4.24 -4.44 -18.31
CA ASP A 63 -3.59 -4.30 -19.61
C ASP A 63 -2.82 -5.56 -20.04
N GLY A 64 -2.73 -6.56 -19.15
CA GLY A 64 -2.05 -7.83 -19.41
C GLY A 64 -0.52 -7.72 -19.42
N SER A 65 0.03 -6.64 -18.84
CA SER A 65 1.48 -6.47 -18.67
C SER A 65 2.04 -7.43 -17.63
N ASP A 66 3.36 -7.67 -17.71
CA ASP A 66 4.08 -8.43 -16.68
C ASP A 66 3.96 -7.73 -15.32
N ILE A 67 3.39 -8.44 -14.35
CA ILE A 67 3.28 -8.03 -12.95
C ILE A 67 4.58 -8.41 -12.25
N THR A 68 5.37 -7.41 -11.86
CA THR A 68 6.69 -7.63 -11.27
C THR A 68 6.90 -6.72 -10.06
N SER A 69 7.50 -7.26 -9.01
CA SER A 69 7.93 -6.46 -7.86
C SER A 69 9.10 -5.56 -8.26
N GLY A 70 9.14 -4.32 -7.76
CA GLY A 70 10.17 -3.38 -8.18
C GLY A 70 9.95 -1.94 -7.71
N VAL A 71 10.83 -1.04 -8.15
CA VAL A 71 10.72 0.39 -7.83
C VAL A 71 9.88 1.09 -8.90
N TYR A 72 8.80 1.73 -8.48
CA TYR A 72 7.88 2.47 -9.34
C TYR A 72 7.76 3.93 -8.89
N THR A 73 7.40 4.82 -9.81
CA THR A 73 7.00 6.19 -9.48
C THR A 73 5.49 6.23 -9.27
N ILE A 74 5.07 6.77 -8.13
CA ILE A 74 3.66 7.01 -7.81
C ILE A 74 3.37 8.50 -7.67
N TYR A 75 2.09 8.84 -7.71
CA TYR A 75 1.58 10.20 -7.72
C TYR A 75 0.48 10.39 -6.67
N PRO A 76 0.80 10.30 -5.36
CA PRO A 76 -0.18 10.47 -4.29
C PRO A 76 -0.87 11.83 -4.34
N GLU A 77 -2.08 11.88 -3.81
CA GLU A 77 -2.86 13.11 -3.74
C GLU A 77 -2.16 14.14 -2.83
N ASN A 78 -2.24 15.42 -3.19
CA ASN A 78 -1.65 16.53 -2.42
C ASN A 78 -0.13 16.42 -2.17
N SER A 79 0.61 15.68 -3.01
CA SER A 79 2.06 15.58 -2.92
C SER A 79 2.74 15.57 -4.28
N LYS A 80 4.06 15.80 -4.26
CA LYS A 80 4.89 15.56 -5.44
C LYS A 80 5.02 14.07 -5.65
N SER A 81 5.23 13.65 -6.91
CA SER A 81 5.53 12.25 -7.20
C SER A 81 6.82 11.81 -6.53
N PHE A 82 6.87 10.56 -6.09
CA PHE A 82 8.09 9.94 -5.56
C PHE A 82 8.13 8.45 -5.89
N LYS A 83 9.31 7.86 -5.69
CA LYS A 83 9.53 6.43 -5.94
C LYS A 83 9.22 5.61 -4.70
N VAL A 84 8.61 4.44 -4.91
CA VAL A 84 8.34 3.43 -3.88
C VAL A 84 8.74 2.07 -4.39
N PHE A 85 9.07 1.14 -3.48
CA PHE A 85 9.15 -0.27 -3.82
C PHE A 85 7.76 -0.88 -3.71
N CYS A 86 7.31 -1.51 -4.79
CA CYS A 86 6.06 -2.25 -4.86
C CYS A 86 6.35 -3.75 -4.79
N ASP A 87 5.70 -4.43 -3.87
CA ASP A 87 5.61 -5.90 -3.88
C ASP A 87 4.29 -6.29 -4.53
N MET A 88 4.43 -6.98 -5.65
CA MET A 88 3.32 -7.40 -6.49
C MET A 88 2.99 -8.88 -6.31
N GLU A 89 3.58 -9.54 -5.31
CA GLU A 89 3.50 -11.00 -5.11
C GLU A 89 2.88 -11.37 -3.76
N THR A 90 3.29 -10.72 -2.68
CA THR A 90 2.87 -11.09 -1.31
C THR A 90 1.37 -10.83 -1.10
N ASP A 91 0.63 -11.83 -0.60
CA ASP A 91 -0.79 -11.73 -0.20
C ASP A 91 -1.70 -11.06 -1.27
N GLY A 92 -1.44 -11.36 -2.55
CA GLY A 92 -2.19 -10.81 -3.68
C GLY A 92 -1.60 -9.53 -4.31
N GLY A 93 -0.46 -9.04 -3.81
CA GLY A 93 0.29 -7.95 -4.42
C GLY A 93 -0.30 -6.55 -4.21
N GLY A 94 0.28 -5.57 -4.90
CA GLY A 94 -0.13 -4.16 -4.81
C GLY A 94 0.35 -3.44 -3.55
N TRP A 95 1.30 -4.01 -2.82
CA TRP A 95 1.76 -3.45 -1.57
C TRP A 95 2.82 -2.38 -1.78
N THR A 96 2.64 -1.23 -1.11
CA THR A 96 3.63 -0.14 -1.09
C THR A 96 4.51 -0.26 0.14
N PHE A 97 5.82 -0.39 -0.04
CA PHE A 97 6.75 -0.47 1.10
C PHE A 97 6.98 0.91 1.70
N ILE A 98 6.86 1.00 3.02
CA ILE A 98 7.20 2.22 3.77
C ILE A 98 8.47 2.05 4.61
N GLN A 99 8.88 0.81 4.90
CA GLN A 99 10.13 0.48 5.59
C GLN A 99 10.62 -0.90 5.14
N ARG A 100 11.93 -1.05 4.94
CA ARG A 100 12.57 -2.36 4.71
C ARG A 100 13.89 -2.49 5.49
N ARG A 101 14.02 -3.54 6.31
CA ARG A 101 15.28 -3.99 6.96
C ARG A 101 15.72 -5.32 6.41
N GLY A 102 17.03 -5.58 6.37
CA GLY A 102 17.54 -6.89 5.97
C GLY A 102 19.04 -6.96 5.78
N GLU A 103 19.51 -8.10 5.28
CA GLU A 103 20.92 -8.32 4.93
C GLU A 103 21.27 -7.71 3.56
N PHE A 104 20.98 -6.41 3.39
CA PHE A 104 21.38 -5.65 2.20
C PHE A 104 22.76 -5.04 2.38
N LYS A 105 23.45 -4.76 1.27
CA LYS A 105 24.76 -4.10 1.28
C LYS A 105 24.76 -2.89 0.35
N PRO A 106 25.13 -1.69 0.83
CA PRO A 106 25.45 -1.37 2.24
C PRO A 106 24.22 -1.48 3.16
N GLN A 107 24.46 -1.68 4.45
CA GLN A 107 23.41 -1.56 5.47
C GLN A 107 23.15 -0.08 5.76
N GLU A 108 21.92 0.25 6.11
CA GLU A 108 21.53 1.60 6.53
C GLU A 108 21.53 1.72 8.06
N ASP A 109 22.01 2.86 8.55
CA ASP A 109 21.83 3.23 9.95
C ASP A 109 20.38 3.71 10.16
N PHE A 110 19.68 3.18 11.16
CA PHE A 110 18.32 3.61 11.54
C PHE A 110 18.33 4.46 12.82
N TYR A 111 19.47 4.65 13.47
CA TYR A 111 19.60 5.57 14.59
C TYR A 111 19.80 7.01 14.10
N ARG A 112 18.71 7.57 13.58
CA ARG A 112 18.69 8.85 12.85
C ARG A 112 17.93 9.94 13.62
N LYS A 113 18.09 11.20 13.19
CA LYS A 113 17.41 12.35 13.79
C LYS A 113 16.00 12.52 13.21
N TRP A 114 15.18 13.33 13.87
CA TRP A 114 13.81 13.66 13.44
C TRP A 114 13.71 14.04 11.96
N LYS A 115 14.59 14.95 11.51
CA LYS A 115 14.62 15.42 10.12
C LYS A 115 14.79 14.26 9.12
N ASP A 116 15.64 13.29 9.42
CA ASP A 116 15.89 12.14 8.55
C ASP A 116 14.65 11.24 8.47
N TYR A 117 13.97 11.02 9.60
CA TYR A 117 12.70 10.27 9.61
C TYR A 117 11.56 10.99 8.90
N LYS A 118 11.52 12.33 8.99
CA LYS A 118 10.57 13.16 8.23
C LYS A 118 10.78 13.01 6.72
N GLU A 119 12.01 13.18 6.24
CA GLU A 119 12.35 13.23 4.81
C GLU A 119 12.51 11.83 4.17
N GLY A 120 12.87 10.82 4.98
CA GLY A 120 13.22 9.48 4.55
C GLY A 120 14.72 9.30 4.27
N PHE A 121 15.18 8.05 4.32
CA PHE A 121 16.58 7.67 4.09
C PHE A 121 16.68 6.25 3.54
N GLY A 122 17.83 5.91 2.94
CA GLY A 122 18.11 4.61 2.32
C GLY A 122 17.72 4.51 0.83
N ASP A 123 17.76 3.30 0.28
CA ASP A 123 17.43 2.98 -1.12
C ASP A 123 16.29 1.95 -1.16
N GLY A 124 15.28 2.18 -1.99
CA GLY A 124 14.14 1.27 -2.16
C GLY A 124 14.51 -0.16 -2.58
N ARG A 125 15.72 -0.38 -3.11
CA ARG A 125 16.27 -1.71 -3.45
C ARG A 125 17.05 -2.37 -2.31
N GLY A 126 17.33 -1.64 -1.23
CA GLY A 126 18.05 -2.08 -0.05
C GLY A 126 17.25 -1.82 1.23
N GLU A 127 17.93 -1.38 2.28
CA GLU A 127 17.26 -0.88 3.48
C GLU A 127 16.80 0.57 3.28
N PHE A 128 15.61 0.91 3.81
CA PHE A 128 15.13 2.28 3.76
C PHE A 128 13.99 2.56 4.76
N TRP A 129 13.77 3.85 4.99
CA TRP A 129 12.57 4.44 5.55
C TRP A 129 12.01 5.46 4.55
N LEU A 130 10.73 5.31 4.16
CA LEU A 130 10.16 6.13 3.07
C LEU A 130 10.13 7.63 3.41
N GLY A 131 9.97 7.97 4.68
CA GLY A 131 9.83 9.34 5.19
C GLY A 131 8.41 9.62 5.68
N ASN A 132 8.29 10.19 6.88
CA ASN A 132 7.00 10.40 7.54
C ASN A 132 6.07 11.31 6.73
N ASP A 133 6.59 12.35 6.05
CA ASP A 133 5.75 13.23 5.21
C ASP A 133 5.09 12.45 4.06
N ARG A 134 5.82 11.49 3.49
CA ARG A 134 5.33 10.64 2.40
C ARG A 134 4.36 9.58 2.91
N ILE A 135 4.65 8.96 4.06
CA ILE A 135 3.76 7.99 4.71
C ILE A 135 2.45 8.67 5.12
N TYR A 136 2.51 9.89 5.66
CA TYR A 136 1.34 10.70 6.01
C TYR A 136 0.47 10.93 4.78
N THR A 137 1.07 11.42 3.68
CA THR A 137 0.35 11.66 2.43
C THR A 137 -0.35 10.38 1.93
N LEU A 138 0.40 9.27 1.84
CA LEU A 138 -0.12 7.99 1.35
C LEU A 138 -1.28 7.51 2.21
N THR A 139 -1.06 7.38 3.51
CA THR A 139 -2.04 6.76 4.41
C THR A 139 -3.25 7.63 4.67
N ASN A 140 -3.21 8.91 4.26
CA ASN A 140 -4.33 9.82 4.41
C ASN A 140 -5.18 10.03 3.14
N GLN A 141 -4.75 9.55 1.98
CA GLN A 141 -5.51 9.70 0.72
C GLN A 141 -6.64 8.66 0.55
N ASP A 142 -6.56 7.52 1.24
CA ASP A 142 -7.57 6.45 1.23
C ASP A 142 -7.47 5.61 2.52
N LYS A 143 -8.15 4.46 2.58
CA LYS A 143 -8.07 3.46 3.65
C LYS A 143 -6.99 2.43 3.35
N TYR A 144 -5.92 2.46 4.13
CA TYR A 144 -4.81 1.53 3.98
C TYR A 144 -4.80 0.49 5.10
N ASP A 145 -4.54 -0.76 4.74
CA ASP A 145 -4.12 -1.79 5.69
C ASP A 145 -2.61 -1.72 5.85
N LEU A 146 -2.12 -1.96 7.07
CA LEU A 146 -0.71 -2.08 7.41
C LEU A 146 -0.35 -3.55 7.57
N ARG A 147 0.70 -4.00 6.91
CA ARG A 147 1.25 -5.34 7.09
C ARG A 147 2.70 -5.27 7.56
N PHE A 148 3.03 -6.09 8.54
CA PHE A 148 4.40 -6.40 8.92
C PHE A 148 4.74 -7.81 8.46
N ASP A 149 5.84 -7.97 7.76
CA ASP A 149 6.49 -9.27 7.59
C ASP A 149 7.82 -9.30 8.34
N PHE A 150 8.00 -10.39 9.09
CA PHE A 150 9.17 -10.68 9.89
C PHE A 150 9.82 -11.96 9.39
N GLU A 151 11.14 -12.01 9.44
CA GLU A 151 11.91 -13.25 9.32
C GLU A 151 12.97 -13.26 10.43
N ASP A 152 13.17 -14.37 11.12
CA ASP A 152 14.25 -14.52 12.11
C ASP A 152 15.53 -15.13 11.51
N TYR A 153 16.59 -15.23 12.31
CA TYR A 153 17.86 -15.83 11.85
C TYR A 153 17.76 -17.33 11.54
N GLY A 154 16.72 -18.01 12.05
CA GLY A 154 16.40 -19.40 11.68
C GLY A 154 15.60 -19.52 10.38
N GLY A 155 15.26 -18.39 9.75
CA GLY A 155 14.44 -18.34 8.53
C GLY A 155 12.94 -18.47 8.79
N ALA A 156 12.49 -18.45 10.05
CA ALA A 156 11.07 -18.50 10.36
C ALA A 156 10.41 -17.17 10.01
N LYS A 157 9.41 -17.24 9.12
CA LYS A 157 8.63 -16.08 8.68
C LYS A 157 7.35 -15.95 9.48
N ARG A 158 6.99 -14.72 9.85
CA ARG A 158 5.75 -14.38 10.56
C ARG A 158 5.20 -13.07 10.02
N PHE A 159 3.90 -12.84 10.17
CA PHE A 159 3.29 -11.59 9.74
C PHE A 159 2.18 -11.11 10.69
N ALA A 160 1.85 -9.83 10.59
CA ALA A 160 0.71 -9.19 11.24
C ALA A 160 0.08 -8.15 10.32
N VAL A 161 -1.26 -8.11 10.24
CA VAL A 161 -2.03 -7.18 9.42
C VAL A 161 -3.00 -6.39 10.30
N TYR A 162 -3.05 -5.09 10.09
CA TYR A 162 -3.94 -4.14 10.77
C TYR A 162 -4.72 -3.34 9.72
N SER A 163 -5.98 -3.05 9.95
CA SER A 163 -6.79 -2.23 9.04
C SER A 163 -6.79 -0.75 9.41
N GLY A 164 -7.08 0.12 8.46
CA GLY A 164 -7.33 1.54 8.70
C GLY A 164 -6.11 2.30 9.23
N PHE A 165 -4.91 1.87 8.84
CA PHE A 165 -3.66 2.48 9.26
C PHE A 165 -3.51 3.90 8.70
N ARG A 166 -3.19 4.83 9.60
CA ARG A 166 -2.88 6.22 9.28
C ARG A 166 -1.81 6.74 10.24
N ILE A 167 -1.02 7.70 9.78
CA ILE A 167 -0.25 8.57 10.68
C ILE A 167 -0.80 9.99 10.60
N GLY A 168 -0.64 10.77 11.66
CA GLY A 168 -0.89 12.20 11.66
C GLY A 168 0.21 13.00 10.95
N ASP A 169 0.04 14.32 10.86
CA ASP A 169 1.07 15.21 10.31
C ASP A 169 2.15 15.53 11.37
N GLU A 170 3.13 16.36 10.99
CA GLU A 170 4.23 16.76 11.88
C GLU A 170 3.74 17.47 13.16
N SER A 171 2.63 18.20 13.12
CA SER A 171 2.09 18.91 14.29
C SER A 171 1.53 17.97 15.35
N THR A 172 1.25 16.73 14.95
CA THR A 172 0.80 15.64 15.81
C THR A 172 1.89 14.60 16.05
N ASP A 173 3.16 14.96 15.83
CA ASP A 173 4.33 14.11 15.95
C ASP A 173 4.25 12.81 15.11
N TYR A 174 3.53 12.86 13.98
CA TYR A 174 3.24 11.70 13.13
C TYR A 174 2.59 10.54 13.88
N ARG A 175 1.74 10.82 14.88
CA ARG A 175 1.08 9.80 15.69
C ARG A 175 0.36 8.77 14.82
N MET A 176 0.66 7.50 15.08
CA MET A 176 0.06 6.36 14.38
C MET A 176 -1.31 6.00 14.95
N THR A 177 -2.23 5.60 14.08
CA THR A 177 -3.54 5.05 14.40
C THR A 177 -3.87 3.88 13.47
N PHE A 178 -4.71 2.95 13.92
CA PHE A 178 -5.29 1.88 13.12
C PHE A 178 -6.65 1.48 13.72
N ASP A 179 -7.52 0.87 12.91
CA ASP A 179 -8.88 0.50 13.31
C ASP A 179 -8.90 -0.83 14.08
N ALA A 180 -8.21 -1.87 13.58
CA ALA A 180 -8.20 -3.19 14.19
C ALA A 180 -6.99 -4.03 13.75
N PHE A 181 -6.56 -4.96 14.61
CA PHE A 181 -5.76 -6.11 14.19
C PHE A 181 -6.66 -7.10 13.43
N ILE A 182 -6.22 -7.54 12.26
CA ILE A 182 -7.02 -8.36 11.33
C ILE A 182 -6.60 -9.83 11.37
N LYS A 183 -5.30 -10.11 11.18
CA LYS A 183 -4.76 -11.46 11.09
C LYS A 183 -3.24 -11.44 11.26
N GLY A 184 -2.65 -12.58 11.61
CA GLY A 184 -1.21 -12.74 11.64
C GLY A 184 -0.73 -13.70 12.72
N ASP A 185 0.28 -14.50 12.40
CA ASP A 185 0.91 -15.43 13.32
C ASP A 185 2.06 -14.79 14.14
N ALA A 186 2.38 -13.52 13.88
CA ALA A 186 3.23 -12.69 14.74
C ALA A 186 2.49 -12.16 15.98
N GLY A 187 1.16 -12.20 15.98
CA GLY A 187 0.31 -11.62 17.04
C GLY A 187 0.18 -10.09 16.96
N ASP A 188 -0.64 -9.54 17.86
CA ASP A 188 -0.83 -8.09 18.00
C ASP A 188 0.20 -7.51 18.98
N SER A 189 1.13 -6.72 18.45
CA SER A 189 2.13 -5.99 19.23
C SER A 189 2.02 -4.47 19.07
N LEU A 190 1.01 -3.97 18.34
CA LEU A 190 0.80 -2.54 18.14
C LEU A 190 -0.31 -1.96 19.01
N ALA A 191 -1.18 -2.76 19.61
CA ALA A 191 -2.27 -2.30 20.48
C ALA A 191 -1.82 -1.33 21.60
N GLY A 192 -0.57 -1.40 22.06
CA GLY A 192 -0.01 -0.50 23.08
C GLY A 192 0.64 0.78 22.55
N HIS A 193 0.64 1.03 21.24
CA HIS A 193 1.40 2.08 20.56
C HIS A 193 0.53 3.13 19.83
N THR A 194 -0.79 3.12 20.05
CA THR A 194 -1.77 4.05 19.45
C THR A 194 -2.06 5.28 20.32
#